data_AF-A0A382L7Z7-F1
#
_entry.id   AF-A0A382L7Z7-F1
#
_cell.length_a   1.000
_cell.length_b   1.000
_cell.length_c   1.000
_cell.angle_alpha   90.00
_cell.angle_beta   90.00
_cell.angle_gamma   90.00
#
_symmetry.space_group_name_H-M   'P 1'
#
loop_
_entity.id
_entity.type
_entity.pdbx_description
1 polymer ?
#
loop_
_entity_poly.entity_id
_entity_poly.type
_entity_poly.pdbx_seq_one_letter_code
_entity_poly.pdbx_strand_id
1 'polypeptide(L)'
;MPLVFLESFNAPAAVCRIGEHQLNIPLDWSLIISEPDIGDAEIMPLMTLNDRNFKAFCFNPLTDIMPQFLPIGIENIFSETKWFFPKLKPGHILTIPLEEKPKPTCAYFVKEINKVPDILRIEQIWI
;
A
#
# COMPACT_ATOMS: atom_id res chain seq x y z
N MET A 1 10.12 -14.09 19.65
CA MET A 1 9.14 -13.19 19.02
C MET A 1 9.76 -11.80 18.89
N PRO A 2 9.73 -11.16 17.72
CA PRO A 2 10.23 -9.80 17.58
C PRO A 2 9.35 -8.83 18.39
N LEU A 3 9.99 -7.86 19.05
CA LEU A 3 9.30 -6.82 19.80
C LEU A 3 8.75 -5.78 18.81
N VAL A 4 7.45 -5.87 18.52
CA VAL A 4 6.78 -4.90 17.64
C VAL A 4 6.32 -3.70 18.48
N PHE A 5 6.89 -2.54 18.21
CA PHE A 5 6.43 -1.29 18.81
C PHE A 5 5.23 -0.78 18.01
N LEU A 6 4.12 -0.48 18.67
CA LEU A 6 2.96 0.15 18.05
C LEU A 6 3.04 1.66 18.21
N GLU A 7 2.64 2.38 17.17
CA GLU A 7 2.36 3.80 17.20
C GLU A 7 0.86 4.03 16.99
N SER A 8 0.32 5.08 17.60
CA SER A 8 -1.05 5.53 17.36
C SER A 8 -1.08 6.99 16.95
N PHE A 9 -1.92 7.31 15.98
CA PHE A 9 -2.11 8.66 15.48
C PHE A 9 -3.56 8.82 14.98
N ASN A 10 -4.00 10.06 14.80
CA ASN A 10 -5.30 10.38 14.21
C ASN A 10 -5.08 10.87 12.79
N ALA A 11 -5.80 10.28 11.83
CA ALA A 11 -5.78 10.67 10.43
C ALA A 11 -7.12 10.29 9.77
N PRO A 12 -7.56 11.01 8.71
CA PRO A 12 -8.71 10.59 7.92
C PRO A 12 -8.48 9.20 7.31
N ALA A 13 -9.53 8.42 7.15
CA ALA A 13 -9.49 7.10 6.54
C ALA A 13 -9.96 7.15 5.09
N ALA A 14 -9.22 6.50 4.20
CA ALA A 14 -9.67 6.14 2.87
C ALA A 14 -10.19 4.70 2.88
N VAL A 15 -11.40 4.50 2.37
CA VAL A 15 -11.93 3.18 2.03
C VAL A 15 -11.43 2.86 0.63
N CYS A 16 -10.34 2.09 0.57
CA CYS A 16 -9.71 1.69 -0.68
C CYS A 16 -10.26 0.36 -1.15
N ARG A 17 -10.63 0.29 -2.43
CA ARG A 17 -10.95 -0.95 -3.13
C ARG A 17 -9.81 -1.33 -4.05
N ILE A 18 -9.21 -2.50 -3.82
CA ILE A 18 -8.16 -3.09 -4.65
C ILE A 18 -8.72 -4.38 -5.24
N GLY A 19 -9.08 -4.35 -6.52
CA GLY A 19 -9.80 -5.44 -7.18
C GLY A 19 -11.14 -5.72 -6.50
N GLU A 20 -11.26 -6.90 -5.91
CA GLU A 20 -12.44 -7.35 -5.16
C GLU A 20 -12.32 -7.09 -3.64
N HIS A 21 -11.15 -6.65 -3.18
CA HIS A 21 -10.86 -6.46 -1.76
C HIS A 21 -11.08 -5.01 -1.34
N GLN A 22 -11.57 -4.83 -0.11
CA GLN A 22 -11.80 -3.53 0.48
C GLN A 22 -11.00 -3.43 1.78
N LEU A 23 -10.25 -2.35 1.95
CA LEU A 23 -9.53 -2.06 3.19
C LEU A 23 -9.62 -0.57 3.56
N ASN A 24 -9.44 -0.30 4.85
CA ASN A 24 -9.31 1.06 5.34
C ASN A 24 -7.83 1.36 5.59
N ILE A 25 -7.36 2.49 5.10
CA ILE A 25 -5.98 2.97 5.27
C ILE A 25 -5.99 4.48 5.55
N PRO A 26 -4.98 5.05 6.25
CA PRO A 26 -4.90 6.49 6.39
C PRO A 26 -4.80 7.18 5.03
N LEU A 27 -5.64 8.19 4.78
CA LEU A 27 -5.72 8.90 3.50
C LEU A 27 -4.44 9.69 3.17
N ASP A 28 -3.67 10.07 4.18
CA ASP A 28 -2.40 10.78 4.05
C ASP A 28 -1.22 9.87 3.67
N TRP A 29 -1.46 8.57 3.47
CA TRP A 29 -0.45 7.63 3.02
C TRP A 29 -0.38 7.54 1.49
N SER A 30 0.66 6.87 1.03
CA SER A 30 0.86 6.52 -0.38
C SER A 30 0.77 5.01 -0.56
N LEU A 31 0.45 4.56 -1.78
CA LEU A 31 0.57 3.16 -2.18
C LEU A 31 1.59 3.00 -3.31
N ILE A 32 2.07 1.77 -3.49
CA ILE A 32 2.85 1.42 -4.69
C ILE A 32 1.88 1.02 -5.81
N ILE A 33 1.99 1.72 -6.94
CA ILE A 33 1.32 1.38 -8.19
C ILE A 33 2.33 0.90 -9.22
N SER A 34 1.87 0.20 -10.23
CA SER A 34 2.70 -0.13 -11.39
C SER A 34 1.83 -0.46 -12.59
N GLU A 35 2.24 -0.02 -13.77
CA GLU A 35 1.58 -0.38 -15.01
C GLU A 35 2.26 -1.60 -15.65
N PRO A 36 1.49 -2.63 -16.06
CA PRO A 36 2.03 -3.86 -16.66
C PRO A 36 2.92 -3.61 -17.87
N ASP A 37 2.65 -2.55 -18.63
CA ASP A 37 3.33 -2.24 -19.90
C ASP A 37 4.61 -1.42 -19.70
N ILE A 38 4.78 -0.76 -18.55
CA ILE A 38 5.90 0.15 -18.28
C ILE A 38 6.95 -0.54 -17.40
N GLY A 39 6.53 -1.45 -16.52
CA GLY A 39 7.43 -2.28 -15.71
C GLY A 39 8.10 -1.58 -14.52
N ASP A 40 7.91 -0.27 -14.36
CA ASP A 40 8.36 0.47 -13.19
C ASP A 40 7.26 0.53 -12.11
N ALA A 41 7.66 0.51 -10.84
CA ALA A 41 6.78 0.73 -9.71
C ALA A 41 6.94 2.17 -9.21
N GLU A 42 5.83 2.84 -8.91
CA GLU A 42 5.79 4.24 -8.47
C GLU A 42 5.06 4.36 -7.13
N ILE A 43 5.55 5.24 -6.27
CA ILE A 43 4.87 5.57 -5.02
C ILE A 43 3.90 6.72 -5.27
N MET A 44 2.62 6.44 -5.07
CA MET A 44 1.54 7.38 -5.35
C MET A 44 0.75 7.75 -4.10
N PRO A 45 0.60 9.04 -3.76
CA PRO A 45 -0.27 9.47 -2.68
C PRO A 45 -1.73 9.08 -2.94
N LEU A 46 -2.41 8.54 -1.93
CA LEU A 46 -3.80 8.11 -2.07
C LEU A 46 -4.73 9.25 -2.49
N MET A 47 -4.47 10.47 -2.01
CA MET A 47 -5.22 11.67 -2.41
C MET A 47 -5.20 11.96 -3.92
N THR A 48 -4.26 11.38 -4.67
CA THR A 48 -4.11 11.61 -6.13
C THR A 48 -4.79 10.55 -6.99
N LEU A 49 -5.41 9.53 -6.38
CA LEU A 49 -6.07 8.43 -7.08
C LEU A 49 -7.39 8.84 -7.77
N ASN A 50 -7.94 10.03 -7.49
CA ASN A 50 -9.24 10.44 -8.00
C ASN A 50 -9.32 10.37 -9.53
N ASP A 51 -10.33 9.64 -10.02
CA ASP A 51 -10.68 9.45 -11.44
C ASP A 51 -9.57 8.93 -12.35
N ARG A 52 -8.59 8.21 -11.79
CA ARG A 52 -7.50 7.60 -12.56
C ARG A 52 -7.56 6.07 -12.48
N ASN A 53 -7.39 5.42 -13.63
CA ASN A 53 -7.40 3.95 -13.77
C ASN A 53 -6.05 3.35 -13.37
N PHE A 54 -5.60 3.61 -12.13
CA PHE A 54 -4.36 3.04 -11.63
C PHE A 54 -4.53 1.59 -11.19
N LYS A 55 -3.41 0.86 -11.23
CA LYS A 55 -3.32 -0.49 -10.69
C LYS A 55 -2.35 -0.53 -9.52
N ALA A 56 -2.82 -1.02 -8.39
CA ALA A 56 -1.99 -1.31 -7.23
C ALA A 56 -1.06 -2.48 -7.54
N PHE A 57 0.19 -2.32 -7.15
CA PHE A 57 1.17 -3.38 -7.19
C PHE A 57 0.91 -4.37 -6.06
N CYS A 58 0.55 -5.60 -6.42
CA CYS A 58 0.14 -6.63 -5.48
C CYS A 58 1.02 -7.87 -5.60
N PHE A 59 1.67 -8.28 -4.50
CA PHE A 59 2.48 -9.51 -4.47
C PHE A 59 2.80 -9.90 -3.03
N ASN A 60 2.76 -11.20 -2.76
CA ASN A 60 3.15 -11.78 -1.51
C ASN A 60 4.63 -12.21 -1.50
N PRO A 61 5.50 -11.56 -0.69
CA PRO A 61 6.95 -11.85 -0.64
C PRO A 61 7.29 -13.30 -0.26
N LEU A 62 6.34 -14.04 0.31
CA LEU A 62 6.56 -15.40 0.80
C LEU A 62 6.07 -16.48 -0.14
N THR A 63 5.13 -16.18 -1.04
CA THR A 63 4.41 -17.22 -1.79
C THR A 63 4.30 -16.97 -3.28
N ASP A 64 4.40 -15.72 -3.71
CA ASP A 64 4.14 -15.36 -5.10
C ASP A 64 5.44 -15.44 -5.92
N ILE A 65 5.28 -15.83 -7.17
CA ILE A 65 6.38 -15.93 -8.15
C ILE A 65 6.35 -14.73 -9.10
N MET A 66 5.18 -14.10 -9.26
CA MET A 66 4.96 -12.97 -10.17
C MET A 66 3.99 -11.97 -9.54
N PRO A 67 4.16 -10.66 -9.81
CA PRO A 67 3.25 -9.65 -9.31
C PRO A 67 1.91 -9.64 -10.05
N GLN A 68 0.90 -9.19 -9.34
CA GLN A 68 -0.43 -8.90 -9.85
C GLN A 68 -0.67 -7.39 -9.83
N PHE A 69 -1.43 -6.90 -10.79
CA PHE A 69 -1.75 -5.47 -10.92
C PHE A 69 -3.27 -5.34 -10.84
N LEU A 70 -3.77 -4.96 -9.66
CA LEU A 70 -5.20 -4.90 -9.37
C LEU A 70 -5.70 -3.46 -9.43
N PRO A 71 -6.87 -3.19 -10.01
CA PRO A 71 -7.41 -1.83 -10.08
C PRO A 71 -7.63 -1.28 -8.67
N ILE A 72 -7.17 -0.05 -8.41
CA ILE A 72 -7.33 0.65 -7.13
C ILE A 72 -8.30 1.82 -7.30
N GLY A 73 -9.19 2.00 -6.33
CA GLY A 73 -10.06 3.18 -6.21
C GLY A 73 -10.39 3.53 -4.76
N ILE A 74 -10.82 4.77 -4.53
CA ILE A 74 -11.33 5.22 -3.23
C ILE A 74 -12.86 5.24 -3.31
N GLU A 75 -13.52 4.43 -2.48
CA GLU A 75 -14.99 4.34 -2.44
C GLU A 75 -15.60 5.35 -1.44
N ASN A 76 -14.89 5.65 -0.35
CA ASN A 76 -15.37 6.56 0.68
C ASN A 76 -14.19 7.15 1.49
N ILE A 77 -14.44 8.26 2.17
CA ILE A 77 -13.49 8.92 3.05
C ILE A 77 -14.16 9.22 4.39
N PHE A 78 -13.53 8.83 5.50
CA PHE A 78 -13.94 9.19 6.85
C PHE A 78 -13.01 10.24 7.44
N SER A 79 -13.57 11.30 8.01
CA SER A 79 -12.82 12.50 8.41
C SER A 79 -11.86 12.30 9.58
N GLU A 80 -12.16 11.39 10.51
CA GLU A 80 -11.35 11.16 11.70
C GLU A 80 -11.35 9.69 12.10
N THR A 81 -10.18 9.08 12.18
CA THR A 81 -10.00 7.70 12.63
C THR A 81 -8.71 7.60 13.43
N LYS A 82 -8.76 6.87 14.55
CA LYS A 82 -7.58 6.55 15.35
C LYS A 82 -6.94 5.27 14.83
N TRP A 83 -5.68 5.38 14.42
CA TRP A 83 -4.92 4.28 13.83
C TRP A 83 -3.95 3.66 14.83
N PHE A 84 -3.66 2.37 14.62
CA PHE A 84 -2.65 1.63 15.35
C PHE A 84 -1.80 0.85 14.34
N PHE A 85 -0.58 1.31 14.11
CA PHE A 85 0.35 0.68 13.17
C PHE A 85 1.64 0.29 13.88
N PRO A 86 2.40 -0.70 13.35
CA PRO A 86 3.78 -0.88 13.78
C PRO A 86 4.56 0.40 13.51
N LYS A 87 5.42 0.79 14.45
CA LYS A 87 6.27 1.97 14.32
C LYS A 87 7.21 1.80 13.14
N LEU A 88 6.93 2.54 12.07
CA LEU A 88 7.74 2.55 10.84
C LEU A 88 8.95 3.47 11.02
N LYS A 89 10.11 3.06 10.48
CA LYS A 89 11.25 3.96 10.32
C LYS A 89 11.12 4.68 8.97
N PRO A 90 11.77 5.85 8.81
CA PRO A 90 11.82 6.52 7.52
C PRO A 90 12.35 5.59 6.43
N GLY A 91 11.64 5.52 5.30
CA GLY A 91 12.00 4.65 4.18
C GLY A 91 11.39 3.23 4.24
N HIS A 92 10.69 2.87 5.31
CA HIS A 92 10.01 1.57 5.37
C HIS A 92 8.72 1.56 4.54
N ILE A 93 8.51 0.45 3.83
CA ILE A 93 7.29 0.14 3.11
C ILE A 93 6.52 -0.90 3.95
N LEU A 94 5.24 -0.65 4.18
CA LEU A 94 4.37 -1.57 4.90
C LEU A 94 3.62 -2.46 3.90
N THR A 95 3.83 -3.77 4.02
CA THR A 95 3.06 -4.78 3.29
C THR A 95 1.80 -5.13 4.07
N ILE A 96 0.63 -5.01 3.44
CA ILE A 96 -0.67 -5.29 4.05
C ILE A 96 -1.37 -6.39 3.24
N PRO A 97 -1.76 -7.52 3.86
CA PRO A 97 -2.58 -8.53 3.20
C PRO A 97 -3.99 -7.99 2.95
N LEU A 98 -4.52 -8.22 1.74
CA LEU A 98 -5.84 -7.80 1.30
C LEU A 98 -6.96 -8.77 1.74
N GLU A 99 -6.57 -9.97 2.19
CA GLU A 99 -7.48 -11.04 2.59
C GLU A 99 -6.87 -11.93 3.67
N GLU A 100 -7.73 -12.62 4.43
CA GLU A 100 -7.33 -13.55 5.48
C GLU A 100 -7.21 -14.98 4.95
N LYS A 101 -6.23 -15.22 4.07
CA LYS A 101 -5.91 -16.55 3.52
C LYS A 101 -4.47 -16.95 3.85
N PRO A 102 -4.10 -18.25 3.75
CA PRO A 102 -2.71 -18.69 3.96
C PRO A 102 -1.69 -18.10 2.97
N LYS A 103 -2.15 -17.73 1.77
CA LYS A 103 -1.36 -17.11 0.71
C LYS A 103 -2.08 -15.85 0.24
N PRO A 104 -2.14 -14.80 1.09
CA PRO A 104 -2.95 -13.64 0.79
C PRO A 104 -2.27 -12.79 -0.28
N THR A 105 -3.06 -12.17 -1.16
CA THR A 105 -2.58 -11.07 -1.98
C THR A 105 -2.21 -9.90 -1.07
N CYS A 106 -1.05 -9.29 -1.26
CA CYS A 106 -0.59 -8.18 -0.44
C CYS A 106 -0.39 -6.91 -1.26
N ALA A 107 -0.78 -5.76 -0.71
CA ALA A 107 -0.48 -4.44 -1.25
C ALA A 107 0.55 -3.72 -0.38
N TYR A 108 1.17 -2.67 -0.94
CA TYR A 108 2.28 -1.96 -0.32
C TYR A 108 1.94 -0.49 -0.10
N PHE A 109 2.14 -0.02 1.13
CA PHE A 109 1.84 1.34 1.55
C PHE A 109 3.05 2.02 2.19
N VAL A 110 3.14 3.33 2.01
CA VAL A 110 4.25 4.16 2.49
C VAL A 110 3.69 5.36 3.24
N LYS A 111 4.12 5.53 4.49
CA LYS A 111 3.73 6.66 5.35
C LYS A 111 4.49 7.94 5.01
N GLU A 112 5.79 7.85 4.74
CA GLU A 112 6.66 9.01 4.48
C GLU A 112 7.40 8.87 3.14
N ILE A 113 6.93 9.59 2.12
CA ILE A 113 7.50 9.56 0.76
C ILE A 113 8.86 10.24 0.64
N ASN A 114 9.15 11.26 1.46
CA ASN A 114 10.35 12.12 1.35
C ASN A 114 11.69 11.38 1.54
N LYS A 115 11.66 10.07 1.82
CA LYS A 115 12.80 9.21 2.14
C LYS A 115 12.85 7.97 1.26
N VAL A 116 11.93 7.82 0.30
CA VAL A 116 11.87 6.71 -0.65
C VAL A 116 11.92 7.31 -2.06
N PRO A 117 12.69 6.75 -3.01
CA PRO A 117 12.66 7.23 -4.38
C PRO A 117 11.25 7.08 -4.97
N ASP A 118 10.82 8.08 -5.74
CA ASP A 118 9.49 8.09 -6.38
C ASP A 118 9.31 6.89 -7.33
N ILE A 119 10.38 6.52 -8.03
CA ILE A 119 10.46 5.34 -8.88
C ILE A 119 11.21 4.25 -8.12
N LEU A 120 10.49 3.16 -7.83
CA LEU A 120 11.05 1.95 -7.27
C LEU A 120 11.34 0.97 -8.41
N ARG A 121 12.60 0.53 -8.49
CA ARG A 121 12.91 -0.64 -9.31
C ARG A 121 12.26 -1.85 -8.67
N ILE A 122 11.50 -2.61 -9.46
CA ILE A 122 10.89 -3.87 -9.00
C ILE A 122 11.92 -4.77 -8.33
N GLU A 123 13.15 -4.85 -8.87
CA GLU A 123 14.28 -5.59 -8.27
C GLU A 123 14.59 -5.18 -6.82
N GLN A 124 14.40 -3.93 -6.43
CA GLN A 124 14.70 -3.42 -5.09
C GLN A 124 13.53 -3.59 -4.11
N ILE A 125 12.34 -3.94 -4.60
CA ILE A 125 11.18 -4.25 -3.76
C ILE A 125 11.23 -5.72 -3.31
N TRP A 126 11.94 -6.59 -4.06
CA TRP A 126 11.91 -8.06 -3.89
C TRP A 126 13.20 -8.72 -3.41
N ILE A 127 14.35 -8.02 -3.44
CA ILE A 127 15.67 -8.59 -3.11
C ILE A 127 16.13 -8.12 -1.73
#